data_AF-A0A4V1Z8T1-F1
#
_entry.id   AF-A0A4V1Z8T1-F1
#
_cell.length_a   1.000
_cell.length_b   1.000
_cell.length_c   1.000
_cell.angle_alpha   90.00
_cell.angle_beta   90.00
_cell.angle_gamma   90.00
#
_symmetry.space_group_name_H-M   'P 1'
#
loop_
_entity.id
_entity.type
_entity.pdbx_description
1 polymer ?
#
loop_
_entity_poly.entity_id
_entity_poly.type
_entity_poly.pdbx_seq_one_letter_code
_entity_poly.pdbx_strand_id
1 'polypeptide(L)'
;MKKELFVISCFGFLTACGGGDSGSGSATNTTSCGNMQEMTCTYPVSQLELKYTMYLHNDNSIFLSGGFYSEYKPPVFPYEMLISDIERVEVLQDGVLLTRSDPWSLQYTALDTSASMYEFNWYRNGNLVGYSSIDRLPEPINNISVLSKEVVSIVSVSWDGFVDHTYTLDVGSLSCYDENDLVENIAPNNSEYVRQEVSPSISIDLISQYSKTTQELQASYERCNIIAHISGTNDLAIPVQHIGNITLDFKAEETVLLNLF
;
A
#
# COMPACT_ATOMS: atom_id res chain seq x y z
N MET A 1 -64.17 -2.09 5.42
CA MET A 1 -63.82 -3.02 4.33
C MET A 1 -62.33 -3.35 4.48
N LYS A 2 -61.99 -4.40 5.26
CA LYS A 2 -61.33 -5.66 4.82
C LYS A 2 -60.19 -5.41 3.81
N LYS A 3 -58.93 -5.23 4.24
CA LYS A 3 -57.86 -6.23 4.54
C LYS A 3 -57.58 -7.20 3.40
N GLU A 4 -56.37 -7.13 2.82
CA GLU A 4 -55.61 -8.32 2.44
C GLU A 4 -54.14 -8.16 2.83
N LEU A 5 -53.66 -9.15 3.57
CA LEU A 5 -52.34 -9.32 4.15
C LEU A 5 -51.90 -10.68 3.61
N PHE A 6 -50.90 -10.73 2.73
CA PHE A 6 -50.43 -12.01 2.18
C PHE A 6 -49.41 -12.63 3.16
N VAL A 7 -49.91 -13.57 3.94
CA VAL A 7 -49.16 -14.55 4.72
C VAL A 7 -48.99 -15.78 3.83
N ILE A 8 -47.76 -16.22 3.59
CA ILE A 8 -47.48 -17.55 3.04
C ILE A 8 -46.74 -18.34 4.12
N SER A 9 -47.45 -19.32 4.68
CA SER A 9 -46.94 -20.29 5.64
C SER A 9 -46.74 -21.64 4.95
N CYS A 10 -45.55 -22.21 5.19
CA CYS A 10 -45.20 -23.62 5.34
C CYS A 10 -45.98 -24.70 4.59
N PHE A 11 -45.26 -25.54 3.84
CA PHE A 11 -45.44 -26.99 3.91
C PHE A 11 -44.09 -27.70 3.84
N GLY A 12 -43.80 -28.48 4.89
CA GLY A 12 -42.64 -29.35 4.96
C GLY A 12 -42.83 -30.62 4.14
N PHE A 13 -41.70 -31.19 3.73
CA PHE A 13 -41.58 -32.61 3.44
C PHE A 13 -40.45 -33.16 4.31
N LEU A 14 -40.83 -33.85 5.39
CA LEU A 14 -40.02 -34.87 6.02
C LEU A 14 -40.21 -36.15 5.20
N THR A 15 -39.16 -36.58 4.50
CA THR A 15 -39.05 -37.96 4.02
C THR A 15 -37.76 -38.55 4.58
N ALA A 16 -37.89 -39.31 5.65
CA ALA A 16 -36.93 -40.35 6.00
C ALA A 16 -37.26 -41.58 5.14
N CYS A 17 -36.33 -42.00 4.29
CA CYS A 17 -36.32 -43.33 3.67
C CYS A 17 -34.88 -43.83 3.76
N GLY A 18 -34.68 -44.95 4.46
CA GLY A 18 -33.41 -45.64 4.53
C GLY A 18 -33.12 -46.42 3.24
N GLY A 19 -31.86 -46.79 3.06
CA GLY A 19 -31.43 -47.67 1.99
C GLY A 19 -29.95 -47.49 1.72
N GLY A 20 -29.15 -48.45 2.16
CA GLY A 20 -27.75 -48.52 1.81
C GLY A 20 -27.51 -48.97 0.38
N ASP A 21 -26.23 -48.88 0.05
CA ASP A 21 -25.46 -49.64 -0.93
C ASP A 21 -24.84 -48.83 -2.08
N SER A 22 -23.58 -49.22 -2.24
CA SER A 22 -22.50 -48.88 -3.16
C SER A 22 -22.85 -48.36 -4.56
N GLY A 23 -22.06 -47.37 -5.02
CA GLY A 23 -22.00 -47.05 -6.44
C GLY A 23 -21.54 -45.64 -6.75
N SER A 24 -20.21 -45.46 -6.81
CA SER A 24 -19.49 -44.66 -7.80
C SER A 24 -20.16 -43.44 -8.44
N GLY A 25 -19.57 -42.28 -8.16
CA GLY A 25 -19.54 -41.14 -9.07
C GLY A 25 -20.42 -39.99 -8.64
N SER A 26 -19.88 -39.05 -7.88
CA SER A 26 -20.34 -37.68 -7.96
C SER A 26 -19.26 -36.70 -7.54
N ALA A 27 -18.88 -35.89 -8.53
CA ALA A 27 -18.14 -34.64 -8.48
C ALA A 27 -17.45 -34.31 -7.15
N THR A 28 -16.17 -34.63 -7.11
CA THR A 28 -15.21 -33.80 -6.38
C THR A 28 -15.34 -32.36 -6.88
N ASN A 29 -15.99 -31.50 -6.10
CA ASN A 29 -15.62 -30.08 -6.06
C ASN A 29 -14.23 -30.01 -5.39
N THR A 30 -13.21 -30.53 -6.07
CA THR A 30 -11.82 -30.31 -5.73
C THR A 30 -11.54 -28.86 -6.06
N THR A 31 -11.60 -27.99 -5.04
CA THR A 31 -10.90 -26.73 -5.08
C THR A 31 -9.43 -27.01 -5.39
N SER A 32 -9.00 -26.46 -6.52
CA SER A 32 -7.87 -26.88 -7.35
C SER A 32 -6.52 -26.38 -6.84
N CYS A 33 -6.19 -26.62 -5.57
CA CYS A 33 -4.90 -26.14 -5.03
C CYS A 33 -3.76 -27.11 -5.31
N GLY A 34 -4.07 -28.39 -5.58
CA GLY A 34 -3.05 -29.44 -5.65
C GLY A 34 -2.14 -29.44 -4.41
N ASN A 35 -0.86 -29.77 -4.60
CA ASN A 35 0.19 -29.62 -3.58
C ASN A 35 0.94 -28.28 -3.72
N MET A 36 0.29 -27.22 -4.22
CA MET A 36 0.92 -25.92 -4.43
C MET A 36 0.79 -25.10 -3.15
N GLN A 37 1.82 -25.15 -2.29
CA GLN A 37 1.80 -24.46 -1.01
C GLN A 37 1.69 -22.94 -1.20
N GLU A 38 2.20 -22.41 -2.30
CA GLU A 38 2.16 -21.00 -2.69
C GLU A 38 0.76 -20.47 -2.95
N MET A 39 -0.24 -21.35 -3.16
CA MET A 39 -1.61 -20.94 -3.45
C MET A 39 -2.37 -20.57 -2.17
N THR A 40 -3.08 -19.45 -2.20
CA THR A 40 -4.02 -19.01 -1.16
C THR A 40 -5.03 -20.07 -0.73
N CYS A 41 -5.50 -20.90 -1.66
CA CYS A 41 -6.49 -21.91 -1.39
C CYS A 41 -5.96 -23.12 -0.61
N THR A 42 -4.63 -23.25 -0.44
CA THR A 42 -3.98 -24.24 0.44
C THR A 42 -4.22 -23.94 1.93
N TYR A 43 -4.50 -22.68 2.27
CA TYR A 43 -4.68 -22.25 3.65
C TYR A 43 -6.15 -21.93 3.94
N PRO A 44 -6.68 -22.32 5.12
CA PRO A 44 -7.98 -21.84 5.57
C PRO A 44 -7.95 -20.31 5.78
N VAL A 45 -9.13 -19.67 5.72
CA VAL A 45 -9.26 -18.20 5.86
C VAL A 45 -8.61 -17.69 7.14
N SER A 46 -8.73 -18.44 8.23
CA SER A 46 -8.17 -18.08 9.54
C SER A 46 -6.64 -18.06 9.59
N GLN A 47 -5.96 -18.58 8.58
CA GLN A 47 -4.49 -18.60 8.46
C GLN A 47 -3.98 -17.61 7.40
N LEU A 48 -4.88 -16.81 6.84
CA LEU A 48 -4.58 -15.85 5.81
C LEU A 48 -4.82 -14.45 6.32
N GLU A 49 -4.02 -13.54 5.80
CA GLU A 49 -4.14 -12.11 5.98
C GLU A 49 -4.08 -11.50 4.59
N LEU A 50 -5.02 -10.61 4.30
CA LEU A 50 -4.99 -9.81 3.09
C LEU A 50 -4.41 -8.45 3.45
N LYS A 51 -3.23 -8.14 2.91
CA LYS A 51 -2.53 -6.87 3.15
C LYS A 51 -2.73 -5.96 1.96
N TYR A 52 -3.06 -4.71 2.23
CA TYR A 52 -3.08 -3.64 1.25
C TYR A 52 -2.19 -2.51 1.71
N THR A 53 -1.41 -1.96 0.79
CA THR A 53 -0.70 -0.71 0.98
C THR A 53 -1.17 0.27 -0.09
N MET A 54 -1.67 1.42 0.38
CA MET A 54 -2.06 2.52 -0.46
C MET A 54 -0.96 3.58 -0.48
N TYR A 55 -0.59 3.99 -1.68
CA TYR A 55 0.41 5.00 -1.97
C TYR A 55 -0.29 6.22 -2.57
N LEU A 56 -0.09 7.39 -1.96
CA LEU A 56 -0.62 8.66 -2.42
C LEU A 56 0.53 9.58 -2.84
N HIS A 57 0.46 10.07 -4.08
CA HIS A 57 1.43 11.01 -4.63
C HIS A 57 0.89 12.44 -4.63
N ASN A 58 1.79 13.42 -4.83
CA ASN A 58 1.45 14.85 -4.81
C ASN A 58 0.44 15.28 -5.91
N ASP A 59 0.39 14.57 -7.02
CA ASP A 59 -0.53 14.80 -8.13
C ASP A 59 -1.94 14.26 -7.85
N ASN A 60 -2.19 13.82 -6.61
CA ASN A 60 -3.39 13.10 -6.17
C ASN A 60 -3.58 11.75 -6.88
N SER A 61 -2.57 11.23 -7.57
CA SER A 61 -2.61 9.85 -8.02
C SER A 61 -2.48 8.95 -6.80
N ILE A 62 -3.41 7.99 -6.73
CA ILE A 62 -3.39 6.96 -5.72
C ILE A 62 -3.13 5.64 -6.42
N PHE A 63 -2.17 4.91 -5.89
CA PHE A 63 -1.91 3.54 -6.25
C PHE A 63 -2.17 2.62 -5.05
N LEU A 64 -3.07 1.67 -5.23
CA LEU A 64 -3.33 0.65 -4.21
C LEU A 64 -2.69 -0.66 -4.66
N SER A 65 -1.88 -1.28 -3.81
CA SER A 65 -1.27 -2.60 -4.05
C SER A 65 -1.60 -3.54 -2.89
N GLY A 66 -1.84 -4.82 -3.17
CA GLY A 66 -2.11 -5.79 -2.11
C GLY A 66 -1.70 -7.20 -2.44
N GLY A 67 -1.79 -8.06 -1.43
CA GLY A 67 -1.45 -9.48 -1.54
C GLY A 67 -1.85 -10.28 -0.32
N PHE A 68 -1.85 -11.60 -0.48
CA PHE A 68 -2.10 -12.51 0.62
C PHE A 68 -0.81 -12.86 1.36
N TYR A 69 -0.96 -13.03 2.67
CA TYR A 69 0.10 -13.44 3.57
C TYR A 69 -0.40 -14.57 4.48
N SER A 70 0.52 -15.45 4.89
CA SER A 70 0.30 -16.49 5.89
C SER A 70 1.58 -16.70 6.66
N GLU A 71 1.50 -16.72 8.00
CA GLU A 71 2.64 -17.11 8.86
C GLU A 71 2.96 -18.60 8.76
N TYR A 72 2.04 -19.40 8.21
CA TYR A 72 2.18 -20.84 8.02
C TYR A 72 2.83 -21.19 6.68
N LYS A 73 3.27 -20.19 5.91
CA LYS A 73 3.99 -20.41 4.66
C LYS A 73 5.38 -21.01 4.93
N PRO A 74 5.88 -21.89 4.04
CA PRO A 74 7.25 -22.39 4.13
C PRO A 74 8.27 -21.24 4.14
N PRO A 75 9.38 -21.35 4.90
CA PRO A 75 10.39 -20.30 5.02
C PRO A 75 11.35 -20.28 3.81
N VAL A 76 10.82 -20.36 2.60
CA VAL A 76 11.60 -20.19 1.36
C VAL A 76 11.53 -18.74 0.91
N PHE A 77 12.63 -18.20 0.41
CA PHE A 77 12.69 -16.83 -0.12
C PHE A 77 13.07 -16.86 -1.60
N PRO A 78 12.40 -16.09 -2.48
CA PRO A 78 11.18 -15.31 -2.24
C PRO A 78 9.93 -16.21 -2.21
N TYR A 79 8.96 -15.91 -1.35
CA TYR A 79 7.65 -16.58 -1.32
C TYR A 79 6.53 -15.57 -1.42
N GLU A 80 6.01 -15.44 -2.63
CA GLU A 80 4.81 -14.70 -2.97
C GLU A 80 3.63 -15.67 -3.01
N MET A 81 2.53 -15.31 -2.35
CA MET A 81 1.31 -16.14 -2.39
C MET A 81 0.52 -15.85 -3.65
N LEU A 82 0.22 -16.90 -4.41
CA LEU A 82 -0.58 -16.81 -5.61
C LEU A 82 -2.08 -16.84 -5.25
N ILE A 83 -2.83 -15.95 -5.91
CA ILE A 83 -4.27 -15.80 -5.71
C ILE A 83 -4.98 -16.92 -6.49
N SER A 84 -5.73 -17.77 -5.79
CA SER A 84 -6.56 -18.78 -6.42
C SER A 84 -7.79 -18.15 -7.03
N ASP A 85 -8.33 -18.80 -8.06
CA ASP A 85 -9.63 -18.51 -8.68
C ASP A 85 -10.82 -18.45 -7.70
N ILE A 86 -10.71 -19.10 -6.53
CA ILE A 86 -11.73 -19.05 -5.49
C ILE A 86 -11.71 -17.76 -4.67
N GLU A 87 -10.64 -16.99 -4.76
CA GLU A 87 -10.52 -15.68 -4.12
C GLU A 87 -11.08 -14.61 -5.06
N ARG A 88 -11.89 -13.73 -4.50
CA ARG A 88 -12.30 -12.50 -5.17
C ARG A 88 -12.11 -11.36 -4.20
N VAL A 89 -11.41 -10.32 -4.65
CA VAL A 89 -11.15 -9.14 -3.84
C VAL A 89 -11.67 -7.92 -4.58
N GLU A 90 -12.46 -7.12 -3.89
CA GLU A 90 -13.16 -5.97 -4.43
C GLU A 90 -12.82 -4.76 -3.55
N VAL A 91 -12.52 -3.64 -4.20
CA VAL A 91 -12.35 -2.35 -3.53
C VAL A 91 -13.43 -1.43 -4.05
N LEU A 92 -14.20 -0.84 -3.14
CA LEU A 92 -15.24 0.13 -3.49
C LEU A 92 -14.83 1.49 -2.99
N GLN A 93 -15.23 2.51 -3.75
CA GLN A 93 -15.08 3.91 -3.43
C GLN A 93 -16.48 4.53 -3.45
N ASP A 94 -16.96 5.00 -2.30
CA ASP A 94 -18.33 5.48 -2.13
C ASP A 94 -19.39 4.49 -2.68
N GLY A 95 -19.17 3.18 -2.45
CA GLY A 95 -20.03 2.10 -2.95
C GLY A 95 -19.87 1.76 -4.44
N VAL A 96 -18.97 2.42 -5.17
CA VAL A 96 -18.66 2.13 -6.58
C VAL A 96 -17.46 1.20 -6.66
N LEU A 97 -17.62 0.05 -7.33
CA LEU A 97 -16.54 -0.92 -7.53
C LEU A 97 -15.42 -0.33 -8.40
N LEU A 98 -14.20 -0.35 -7.88
CA LEU A 98 -13.01 0.04 -8.61
C LEU A 98 -12.57 -1.04 -9.58
N THR A 99 -12.06 -0.61 -10.73
CA THR A 99 -11.49 -1.50 -11.74
C THR A 99 -9.99 -1.63 -11.51
N ARG A 100 -9.49 -2.86 -11.51
CA ARG A 100 -8.06 -3.13 -11.41
C ARG A 100 -7.33 -2.65 -12.66
N SER A 101 -6.10 -2.17 -12.49
CA SER A 101 -5.22 -1.82 -13.60
C SER A 101 -4.74 -3.06 -14.37
N ASP A 102 -4.62 -4.20 -13.68
CA ASP A 102 -4.24 -5.49 -14.25
C ASP A 102 -5.05 -6.63 -13.59
N PRO A 103 -5.62 -7.57 -14.37
CA PRO A 103 -6.39 -8.69 -13.83
C PRO A 103 -5.58 -9.64 -12.95
N TRP A 104 -4.25 -9.68 -13.10
CA TRP A 104 -3.37 -10.61 -12.39
C TRP A 104 -2.78 -10.05 -11.09
N SER A 105 -2.98 -8.77 -10.82
CA SER A 105 -2.51 -8.11 -9.60
C SER A 105 -3.64 -7.40 -8.86
N LEU A 106 -3.41 -7.10 -7.58
CA LEU A 106 -4.33 -6.29 -6.77
C LEU A 106 -3.92 -4.82 -6.84
N GLN A 107 -3.85 -4.30 -8.07
CA GLN A 107 -3.43 -2.93 -8.37
C GLN A 107 -4.59 -2.05 -8.86
N TYR A 108 -4.68 -0.83 -8.34
CA TYR A 108 -5.68 0.17 -8.73
C TYR A 108 -4.99 1.54 -8.85
N THR A 109 -5.21 2.27 -9.95
CA THR A 109 -4.39 3.47 -10.32
C THR A 109 -5.19 4.77 -10.48
N ALA A 110 -6.50 4.77 -10.24
CA ALA A 110 -7.37 5.93 -10.46
C ALA A 110 -8.42 6.07 -9.35
N LEU A 111 -7.96 6.21 -8.10
CA LEU A 111 -8.86 6.50 -6.97
C LEU A 111 -9.06 8.02 -6.83
N ASP A 112 -10.23 8.42 -6.32
CA ASP A 112 -10.61 9.80 -6.06
C ASP A 112 -10.27 10.18 -4.62
N THR A 113 -9.23 10.99 -4.41
CA THR A 113 -8.81 11.44 -3.07
C THR A 113 -9.90 12.17 -2.29
N SER A 114 -10.98 12.61 -2.93
CA SER A 114 -12.12 13.29 -2.29
C SER A 114 -13.27 12.36 -1.87
N ALA A 115 -13.16 11.05 -2.13
CA ALA A 115 -14.16 10.08 -1.73
C ALA A 115 -14.38 10.07 -0.21
N SER A 116 -15.62 9.84 0.20
CA SER A 116 -16.01 9.84 1.60
C SER A 116 -15.72 8.52 2.32
N MET A 117 -15.57 7.42 1.56
CA MET A 117 -15.33 6.10 2.10
C MET A 117 -14.69 5.17 1.08
N TYR A 118 -13.80 4.32 1.59
CA TYR A 118 -13.23 3.19 0.89
C TYR A 118 -13.56 1.89 1.60
N GLU A 119 -13.95 0.87 0.84
CA GLU A 119 -14.34 -0.44 1.34
C GLU A 119 -13.49 -1.53 0.70
N PHE A 120 -12.99 -2.45 1.51
CA PHE A 120 -12.10 -3.54 1.10
C PHE A 120 -12.78 -4.86 1.41
N ASN A 121 -13.29 -5.52 0.37
CA ASN A 121 -14.06 -6.74 0.48
C ASN A 121 -13.25 -7.93 -0.04
N TRP A 122 -13.16 -8.97 0.78
CA TRP A 122 -12.54 -10.24 0.43
C TRP A 122 -13.57 -11.36 0.48
N TYR A 123 -13.77 -12.01 -0.66
CA TYR A 123 -14.64 -13.16 -0.83
C TYR A 123 -13.82 -14.42 -1.09
N ARG A 124 -14.29 -15.54 -0.54
CA ARG A 124 -13.80 -16.89 -0.85
C ARG A 124 -14.96 -17.81 -1.19
N ASN A 125 -14.87 -18.50 -2.33
CA ASN A 125 -15.97 -19.33 -2.86
C ASN A 125 -17.31 -18.55 -2.92
N GLY A 126 -17.25 -17.26 -3.26
CA GLY A 126 -18.41 -16.36 -3.33
C GLY A 126 -18.95 -15.85 -1.98
N ASN A 127 -18.42 -16.31 -0.84
CA ASN A 127 -18.82 -15.83 0.48
C ASN A 127 -17.90 -14.71 0.95
N LEU A 128 -18.45 -13.65 1.54
CA LEU A 128 -17.66 -12.58 2.15
C LEU A 128 -16.95 -13.14 3.41
N VAL A 129 -15.62 -13.12 3.40
CA VAL A 129 -14.77 -13.65 4.48
C VAL A 129 -13.88 -12.60 5.10
N GLY A 130 -13.74 -11.43 4.47
CA GLY A 130 -13.07 -10.26 5.03
C GLY A 130 -13.74 -8.96 4.60
N TYR A 131 -13.83 -8.00 5.51
CA TYR A 131 -14.35 -6.66 5.25
C TYR A 131 -13.67 -5.62 6.16
N SER A 132 -13.14 -4.57 5.54
CA SER A 132 -12.53 -3.42 6.21
C SER A 132 -12.95 -2.13 5.50
N SER A 133 -13.03 -1.02 6.21
CA SER A 133 -13.36 0.28 5.61
C SER A 133 -12.50 1.40 6.20
N ILE A 134 -12.34 2.49 5.44
CA ILE A 134 -11.72 3.72 5.93
C ILE A 134 -12.44 4.94 5.36
N ASP A 135 -12.65 5.94 6.21
CA ASP A 135 -13.41 7.15 5.86
C ASP A 135 -12.52 8.24 5.26
N ARG A 136 -11.21 8.20 5.53
CA ARG A 136 -10.27 9.24 5.09
C ARG A 136 -8.91 8.65 4.77
N LEU A 137 -8.40 8.96 3.58
CA LEU A 137 -7.03 8.64 3.20
C LEU A 137 -6.04 9.65 3.81
N PRO A 138 -4.73 9.31 3.88
CA PRO A 138 -3.71 10.30 4.16
C PRO A 138 -3.77 11.47 3.18
N GLU A 139 -3.18 12.60 3.58
CA GLU A 139 -3.08 13.77 2.71
C GLU A 139 -1.79 13.72 1.88
N PRO A 140 -1.81 14.22 0.63
CA PRO A 140 -0.62 14.22 -0.21
C PRO A 140 0.42 15.21 0.30
N ILE A 141 1.70 14.88 0.12
CA ILE A 141 2.83 15.76 0.46
C ILE A 141 2.91 16.87 -0.60
N ASN A 142 2.60 18.11 -0.20
CA ASN A 142 2.47 19.25 -1.10
C ASN A 142 3.46 20.38 -0.78
N ASN A 143 3.54 21.36 -1.70
CA ASN A 143 4.31 22.59 -1.55
C ASN A 143 5.77 22.37 -1.13
N ILE A 144 6.39 21.35 -1.74
CA ILE A 144 7.78 21.00 -1.48
C ILE A 144 8.68 22.13 -1.96
N SER A 145 9.47 22.68 -1.05
CA SER A 145 10.48 23.68 -1.35
C SER A 145 11.86 23.20 -0.91
N VAL A 146 12.84 23.36 -1.79
CA VAL A 146 14.24 23.06 -1.53
C VAL A 146 15.02 24.37 -1.50
N LEU A 147 15.78 24.56 -0.43
CA LEU A 147 16.66 25.70 -0.22
C LEU A 147 18.07 25.18 0.02
N SER A 148 18.91 25.27 -1.01
CA SER A 148 20.35 25.13 -0.89
C SER A 148 20.93 26.51 -0.58
N LYS A 149 21.65 26.64 0.54
CA LYS A 149 22.33 27.90 0.87
C LYS A 149 23.81 27.74 0.52
N GLU A 150 24.28 28.33 -0.57
CA GLU A 150 25.65 28.16 -1.10
C GLU A 150 26.78 28.34 -0.05
N VAL A 151 26.57 29.16 0.97
CA VAL A 151 27.59 29.50 1.98
C VAL A 151 27.65 28.49 3.13
N VAL A 152 26.58 27.72 3.38
CA VAL A 152 26.53 26.71 4.43
C VAL A 152 26.28 25.37 3.76
N SER A 153 27.05 24.33 4.05
CA SER A 153 26.89 22.98 3.46
C SER A 153 25.60 22.28 3.92
N ILE A 154 24.49 23.01 3.96
CA ILE A 154 23.19 22.65 4.49
C ILE A 154 22.16 22.84 3.38
N VAL A 155 21.42 21.77 3.12
CA VAL A 155 20.27 21.77 2.23
C VAL A 155 19.03 21.63 3.09
N SER A 156 18.12 22.60 3.01
CA SER A 156 16.84 22.50 3.70
C SER A 156 15.76 22.09 2.70
N VAL A 157 15.02 21.04 3.04
CA VAL A 157 13.78 20.68 2.37
C VAL A 157 12.62 21.01 3.31
N SER A 158 11.49 21.46 2.78
CA SER A 158 10.26 21.63 3.53
C SER A 158 9.03 21.37 2.68
N TRP A 159 7.94 20.99 3.32
CA TRP A 159 6.65 20.72 2.69
C TRP A 159 5.50 21.24 3.58
N ASP A 160 4.27 21.09 3.11
CA ASP A 160 3.10 21.32 3.97
C ASP A 160 2.90 20.13 4.89
N GLY A 161 2.79 20.39 6.20
CA GLY A 161 2.63 19.37 7.22
C GLY A 161 1.28 19.41 7.88
N PHE A 162 0.84 18.23 8.28
CA PHE A 162 -0.39 18.01 9.03
C PHE A 162 -0.05 17.56 10.45
N VAL A 163 -0.85 17.98 11.43
CA VAL A 163 -0.57 17.81 12.87
C VAL A 163 -0.65 16.34 13.30
N ASP A 164 -1.41 15.55 12.56
CA ASP A 164 -1.71 14.12 12.76
C ASP A 164 -0.84 13.19 11.89
N HIS A 165 0.25 13.71 11.32
CA HIS A 165 1.13 12.94 10.45
C HIS A 165 2.55 12.82 11.02
N THR A 166 3.14 11.64 10.83
CA THR A 166 4.57 11.41 11.00
C THR A 166 5.22 11.34 9.62
N TYR A 167 6.36 12.02 9.45
CA TYR A 167 7.08 12.04 8.18
C TYR A 167 8.49 11.47 8.33
N THR A 168 8.90 10.68 7.34
CA THR A 168 10.30 10.26 7.16
C THR A 168 10.86 10.88 5.89
N LEU A 169 12.16 11.14 5.89
CA LEU A 169 12.92 11.56 4.71
C LEU A 169 14.11 10.60 4.56
N ASP A 170 14.02 9.74 3.56
CA ASP A 170 15.09 8.85 3.16
C ASP A 170 15.96 9.54 2.12
N VAL A 171 17.17 9.91 2.53
CA VAL A 171 18.14 10.61 1.72
C VAL A 171 19.03 9.59 1.01
N GLY A 172 18.95 9.58 -0.31
CA GLY A 172 19.73 8.69 -1.17
C GLY A 172 21.16 9.17 -1.44
N SER A 173 21.73 8.69 -2.54
CA SER A 173 23.08 9.07 -2.95
C SER A 173 23.16 10.50 -3.48
N LEU A 174 24.28 11.17 -3.19
CA LEU A 174 24.70 12.40 -3.85
C LEU A 174 25.29 12.06 -5.22
N SER A 175 24.66 12.53 -6.28
CA SER A 175 25.12 12.34 -7.67
C SER A 175 25.67 13.65 -8.21
N CYS A 176 26.91 13.63 -8.70
CA CYS A 176 27.61 14.79 -9.22
C CYS A 176 28.05 14.56 -10.66
N TYR A 177 27.92 15.60 -11.48
CA TYR A 177 28.07 15.52 -12.93
C TYR A 177 28.99 16.64 -13.42
N ASP A 178 29.71 16.36 -14.51
CA ASP A 178 30.41 17.36 -15.32
C ASP A 178 29.63 17.63 -16.63
N GLU A 179 30.25 18.36 -17.56
CA GLU A 179 29.69 18.65 -18.90
C GLU A 179 29.36 17.38 -19.71
N ASN A 180 29.94 16.22 -19.35
CA ASN A 180 29.96 15.02 -20.18
C ASN A 180 29.07 13.90 -19.64
N ASP A 181 29.00 13.66 -18.33
CA ASP A 181 28.03 12.75 -17.68
C ASP A 181 28.11 12.75 -16.14
N LEU A 182 27.47 11.77 -15.49
CA LEU A 182 27.68 11.41 -14.08
C LEU A 182 29.16 11.07 -13.83
N VAL A 183 29.81 11.84 -12.97
CA VAL A 183 31.21 11.65 -12.59
C VAL A 183 31.33 10.83 -11.32
N GLU A 184 30.51 11.15 -10.33
CA GLU A 184 30.60 10.54 -9.00
C GLU A 184 29.22 10.30 -8.41
N ASN A 185 29.08 9.15 -7.75
CA ASN A 185 27.94 8.83 -6.90
C ASN A 185 28.47 8.50 -5.50
N ILE A 186 28.06 9.31 -4.52
CA ILE A 186 28.53 9.23 -3.13
C ILE A 186 27.38 8.75 -2.26
N ALA A 187 27.58 7.61 -1.60
CA ALA A 187 26.62 7.07 -0.65
C ALA A 187 26.53 7.92 0.63
N PRO A 188 25.35 8.03 1.25
CA PRO A 188 25.20 8.72 2.52
C PRO A 188 25.82 7.94 3.69
N ASN A 189 26.35 8.66 4.68
CA ASN A 189 26.80 8.12 5.96
C ASN A 189 25.63 7.67 6.84
N ASN A 190 24.46 8.32 6.73
CA ASN A 190 23.22 7.93 7.41
C ASN A 190 22.00 8.22 6.53
N SER A 191 21.36 7.21 5.95
CA SER A 191 20.32 7.43 4.93
C SER A 191 18.98 7.98 5.43
N GLU A 192 18.67 7.96 6.72
CA GLU A 192 17.29 8.21 7.19
C GLU A 192 17.20 9.36 8.19
N TYR A 193 16.21 10.23 7.98
CA TYR A 193 15.82 11.32 8.88
C TYR A 193 14.33 11.19 9.23
N VAL A 194 13.99 11.26 10.53
CA VAL A 194 12.60 11.10 11.00
C VAL A 194 12.13 12.40 11.69
N ARG A 195 10.91 12.86 11.38
CA ARG A 195 10.33 14.07 12.00
C ARG A 195 8.84 13.89 12.35
N GLN A 196 8.44 14.43 13.51
CA GLN A 196 7.10 14.28 14.09
C GLN A 196 6.41 15.65 14.37
N GLU A 197 6.75 16.72 13.65
CA GLU A 197 6.29 18.10 13.99
C GLU A 197 5.54 18.81 12.84
N VAL A 198 4.66 19.75 13.22
CA VAL A 198 3.74 20.54 12.38
C VAL A 198 4.43 21.43 11.32
N SER A 199 5.72 21.70 11.44
CA SER A 199 6.50 22.41 10.42
C SER A 199 7.47 21.44 9.77
N PRO A 200 7.07 20.74 8.69
CA PRO A 200 7.84 19.63 8.23
C PRO A 200 8.94 20.16 7.30
N SER A 201 10.03 20.50 7.95
CA SER A 201 11.28 20.85 7.29
C SER A 201 12.36 19.90 7.76
N ILE A 202 13.33 19.57 6.94
CA ILE A 202 14.51 18.85 7.40
C ILE A 202 15.72 19.55 6.79
N SER A 203 16.77 19.70 7.59
CA SER A 203 18.04 20.21 7.12
C SER A 203 19.04 19.07 7.04
N ILE A 204 19.61 18.88 5.86
CA ILE A 204 20.62 17.88 5.55
C ILE A 204 21.97 18.60 5.57
N ASP A 205 22.86 18.18 6.45
CA ASP A 205 24.25 18.66 6.49
C ASP A 205 25.10 17.76 5.59
N LEU A 206 25.59 18.30 4.47
CA LEU A 206 26.41 17.57 3.49
C LEU A 206 27.72 17.07 4.09
N ILE A 207 28.27 17.77 5.10
CA ILE A 207 29.52 17.36 5.74
C ILE A 207 29.27 16.10 6.56
N SER A 208 28.23 16.12 7.39
CA SER A 208 27.83 14.94 8.17
C SER A 208 27.44 13.78 7.25
N GLN A 209 26.72 14.08 6.18
CA GLN A 209 26.06 13.08 5.35
C GLN A 209 26.95 12.47 4.28
N TYR A 210 27.84 13.25 3.67
CA TYR A 210 28.69 12.80 2.55
C TYR A 210 30.17 13.11 2.76
N SER A 211 30.54 13.74 3.87
CA SER A 211 31.92 14.22 4.11
C SER A 211 32.41 15.15 2.99
N LYS A 212 31.50 15.96 2.44
CA LYS A 212 31.76 16.94 1.38
C LYS A 212 31.16 18.29 1.76
N THR A 213 31.78 19.37 1.31
CA THR A 213 31.22 20.72 1.35
C THR A 213 30.69 21.14 -0.01
N THR A 214 29.75 22.10 -0.04
CA THR A 214 29.25 22.65 -1.32
C THR A 214 30.38 23.24 -2.16
N GLN A 215 31.36 23.89 -1.54
CA GLN A 215 32.50 24.51 -2.22
C GLN A 215 33.42 23.48 -2.90
N GLU A 216 33.71 22.36 -2.23
CA GLU A 216 34.50 21.28 -2.83
C GLU A 216 33.80 20.65 -4.04
N LEU A 217 32.48 20.50 -3.94
CA LEU A 217 31.66 19.96 -5.03
C LEU A 217 31.62 20.95 -6.22
N GLN A 218 31.35 22.24 -5.98
CA GLN A 218 31.32 23.26 -7.04
C GLN A 218 32.68 23.47 -7.73
N ALA A 219 33.78 23.21 -7.04
CA ALA A 219 35.12 23.31 -7.64
C ALA A 219 35.41 22.18 -8.64
N SER A 220 34.68 21.06 -8.56
CA SER A 220 34.96 19.83 -9.30
C SER A 220 33.85 19.42 -10.26
N TYR A 221 32.63 19.90 -10.04
CA TYR A 221 31.41 19.46 -10.72
C TYR A 221 30.57 20.66 -11.15
N GLU A 222 29.81 20.49 -12.23
CA GLU A 222 28.89 21.51 -12.72
C GLU A 222 27.56 21.51 -11.99
N ARG A 223 27.09 20.30 -11.65
CA ARG A 223 25.83 20.09 -10.95
C ARG A 223 25.96 18.92 -10.00
N CYS A 224 25.33 19.05 -8.85
CA CYS A 224 25.19 17.97 -7.89
C CYS A 224 23.76 17.94 -7.36
N ASN A 225 23.20 16.73 -7.26
CA ASN A 225 21.86 16.53 -6.73
C ASN A 225 21.79 15.32 -5.80
N ILE A 226 20.84 15.38 -4.87
CA ILE A 226 20.50 14.27 -3.99
C ILE A 226 19.07 13.87 -4.32
N ILE A 227 18.84 12.56 -4.50
CA ILE A 227 17.48 12.03 -4.55
C ILE A 227 17.07 11.75 -3.11
N ALA A 228 15.93 12.28 -2.68
CA ALA A 228 15.34 11.98 -1.39
C ALA A 228 13.90 11.51 -1.55
N HIS A 229 13.46 10.61 -0.69
CA HIS A 229 12.09 10.12 -0.64
C HIS A 229 11.45 10.61 0.66
N ILE A 230 10.38 11.38 0.54
CA ILE A 230 9.56 11.78 1.68
C ILE A 230 8.44 10.75 1.78
N SER A 231 8.27 10.17 2.96
CA SER A 231 7.09 9.37 3.28
C SER A 231 6.31 10.00 4.42
N GLY A 232 4.98 9.93 4.38
CA GLY A 232 4.08 10.43 5.39
C GLY A 232 3.04 9.38 5.76
N THR A 233 2.84 9.16 7.06
CA THR A 233 1.76 8.31 7.58
C THR A 233 0.81 9.15 8.43
N ASN A 234 -0.49 8.94 8.25
CA ASN A 234 -1.52 9.58 9.05
C ASN A 234 -1.87 8.69 10.26
N ASP A 235 -1.60 9.16 11.47
CA ASP A 235 -1.84 8.41 12.70
C ASP A 235 -3.35 8.28 13.03
N LEU A 236 -4.20 9.10 12.41
CA LEU A 236 -5.66 9.07 12.53
C LEU A 236 -6.37 8.31 11.40
N ALA A 237 -5.65 7.92 10.34
CA ALA A 237 -6.18 7.09 9.26
C ALA A 237 -6.26 5.62 9.73
N ILE A 238 -7.18 5.34 10.65
CA ILE A 238 -7.37 4.03 11.27
C ILE A 238 -8.49 3.27 10.55
N PRO A 239 -8.19 2.17 9.85
CA PRO A 239 -9.20 1.28 9.30
C PRO A 239 -10.16 0.75 10.36
N VAL A 240 -11.42 0.63 9.98
CA VAL A 240 -12.41 -0.12 10.76
C VAL A 240 -12.49 -1.53 10.21
N GLN A 241 -11.93 -2.48 10.96
CA GLN A 241 -12.04 -3.90 10.64
C GLN A 241 -13.39 -4.45 11.10
N HIS A 242 -14.16 -5.03 10.17
CA HIS A 242 -15.49 -5.58 10.47
C HIS A 242 -15.48 -7.11 10.53
N ILE A 243 -14.85 -7.76 9.54
CA ILE A 243 -14.82 -9.23 9.40
C ILE A 243 -13.46 -9.68 8.87
N GLY A 244 -12.98 -10.83 9.35
CA GLY A 244 -11.78 -11.47 8.79
C GLY A 244 -10.49 -10.72 9.13
N ASN A 245 -9.44 -11.01 8.39
CA ASN A 245 -8.09 -10.48 8.63
C ASN A 245 -7.63 -9.69 7.41
N ILE A 246 -7.93 -8.39 7.40
CA ILE A 246 -7.48 -7.44 6.39
C ILE A 246 -6.65 -6.37 7.10
N THR A 247 -5.44 -6.13 6.60
CA THR A 247 -4.55 -5.08 7.09
C THR A 247 -4.43 -4.04 6.00
N LEU A 248 -4.68 -2.78 6.34
CA LEU A 248 -4.55 -1.65 5.42
C LEU A 248 -3.47 -0.71 5.96
N ASP A 249 -2.47 -0.47 5.14
CA ASP A 249 -1.42 0.51 5.36
C ASP A 249 -1.60 1.66 4.37
N PHE A 250 -1.34 2.89 4.81
CA PHE A 250 -1.46 4.07 3.96
C PHE A 250 -0.21 4.94 4.08
N LYS A 251 0.32 5.34 2.93
CA LYS A 251 1.53 6.14 2.83
C LYS A 251 1.35 7.23 1.79
N ALA A 252 1.60 8.47 2.17
CA ALA A 252 1.91 9.51 1.19
C ALA A 252 3.40 9.39 0.86
N GLU A 253 3.76 9.33 -0.42
CA GLU A 253 5.16 9.18 -0.83
C GLU A 253 5.48 10.14 -1.98
N GLU A 254 6.61 10.84 -1.85
CA GLU A 254 7.08 11.75 -2.88
C GLU A 254 8.60 11.65 -3.06
N THR A 255 9.05 11.65 -4.31
CA THR A 255 10.47 11.67 -4.63
C THR A 255 10.89 13.08 -4.99
N VAL A 256 11.87 13.62 -4.28
CA VAL A 256 12.35 14.99 -4.45
C VAL A 256 13.79 14.98 -4.90
N LEU A 257 14.07 15.77 -5.94
CA LEU A 257 15.43 16.07 -6.38
C LEU A 257 15.93 17.32 -5.67
N LEU A 258 16.89 17.15 -4.77
CA LEU A 258 17.52 18.24 -4.05
C LEU A 258 18.73 18.74 -4.85
N ASN A 259 18.52 19.78 -5.66
CA ASN A 259 19.61 20.41 -6.41
C ASN A 259 20.48 21.25 -5.47
N LEU A 260 21.78 20.96 -5.45
CA LEU A 260 22.74 21.73 -4.65
C LEU A 260 23.13 23.03 -5.33
N PHE A 261 23.38 22.95 -6.64
CA PHE A 261 23.72 24.01 -7.60
C PHE A 261 23.57 23.46 -9.03
#